data_AF-A0A0E0K1R5-F1
#
_entry.id   AF-A0A0E0K1R5-F1
#
_cell.length_a   1.000
_cell.length_b   1.000
_cell.length_c   1.000
_cell.angle_alpha   90.00
_cell.angle_beta   90.00
_cell.angle_gamma   90.00
#
_symmetry.space_group_name_H-M   'P 1'
#
loop_
_entity.id
_entity.type
_entity.pdbx_description
1 polymer ?
#
loop_
_entity_poly.entity_id
_entity_poly.type
_entity_poly.pdbx_seq_one_letter_code
_entity_poly.pdbx_strand_id
1 'polypeptide(L)'
;MFGAPYDSRYAPPVLGQTSEVYSRYFNEFMALVEAVTKKTQKKAIIFGHSYGGMVALEFVRSTPQAWRDEHIEHLILVAPTLPTGFLGALQTFIVGTDMILVPTATITELSARPMWRSFESAMVNFPSPAVFGRQPLVITKKRNYTAYDMEDFLAALGFGEGIEPFRRRAVPKMYSFEAPMVPMTCINAVGNRTPLQLVFRGDDDFDEPPEVAAYGDGDGEINLLSVLAFDREMGRQPGQEKRFKSIKIANANHTTVTINDFALKRVIQEIIEVNQVHS
;
A
#
# COMPACT_ATOMS: atom_id res chain seq x y z
N MET A 1 -8.65 -12.58 18.47
CA MET A 1 -8.11 -11.55 17.57
C MET A 1 -7.01 -10.82 18.31
N PHE A 2 -5.87 -10.59 17.66
CA PHE A 2 -4.71 -9.93 18.24
C PHE A 2 -4.29 -8.77 17.31
N GLY A 3 -3.76 -7.70 17.89
CA GLY A 3 -3.12 -6.63 17.12
C GLY A 3 -1.62 -6.87 17.02
N ALA A 4 -1.03 -6.50 15.89
CA ALA A 4 0.42 -6.52 15.66
C ALA A 4 0.87 -5.10 15.27
N PRO A 5 0.99 -4.18 16.24
CA PRO A 5 1.36 -2.79 15.97
C PRO A 5 2.79 -2.71 15.41
N TYR A 6 3.00 -1.81 14.46
CA TYR A 6 4.28 -1.57 13.81
C TYR A 6 4.55 -0.07 13.67
N ASP A 7 5.80 0.29 13.41
CA ASP A 7 6.19 1.67 13.13
C ASP A 7 5.88 2.02 11.67
N SER A 8 4.79 2.75 11.44
CA SER A 8 4.31 3.14 10.12
C SER A 8 5.19 4.18 9.41
N ARG A 9 6.20 4.74 10.09
CA ARG A 9 7.15 5.67 9.49
C ARG A 9 8.14 4.96 8.57
N TYR A 10 8.38 3.67 8.78
CA TYR A 10 9.30 2.84 8.00
C TYR A 10 8.55 1.99 6.97
N ALA A 11 9.27 1.50 5.97
CA ALA A 11 8.76 0.55 5.00
C ALA A 11 9.29 -0.88 5.21
N PRO A 12 8.46 -1.93 5.03
CA PRO A 12 8.95 -3.29 5.02
C PRO A 12 9.95 -3.47 3.87
N PRO A 13 11.05 -4.23 4.08
CA PRO A 13 12.01 -4.50 3.03
C PRO A 13 11.39 -5.43 1.99
N VAL A 14 11.67 -5.18 0.71
CA VAL A 14 11.47 -6.19 -0.34
C VAL A 14 12.71 -7.09 -0.45
N LEU A 15 12.65 -8.14 -1.27
CA LEU A 15 13.78 -9.04 -1.52
C LEU A 15 15.06 -8.25 -1.84
N GLY A 16 16.15 -8.53 -1.11
CA GLY A 16 17.44 -7.86 -1.25
C GLY A 16 17.61 -6.57 -0.45
N GLN A 17 16.57 -6.08 0.23
CA GLN A 17 16.65 -4.96 1.17
C GLN A 17 16.73 -5.44 2.62
N THR A 18 17.27 -4.58 3.48
CA THR A 18 17.23 -4.75 4.94
C THR A 18 16.46 -3.61 5.59
N SER A 19 15.92 -3.88 6.78
CA SER A 19 15.27 -2.88 7.64
C SER A 19 15.30 -3.40 9.07
N GLU A 20 16.10 -2.81 9.95
CA GLU A 20 16.20 -3.29 11.34
C GLU A 20 14.85 -3.25 12.05
N VAL A 21 14.08 -2.19 11.81
CA VAL A 21 12.74 -1.99 12.39
C VAL A 21 11.79 -3.11 11.97
N TYR A 22 11.75 -3.44 10.68
CA TYR A 22 10.88 -4.51 10.20
C TYR A 22 11.41 -5.91 10.45
N SER A 23 12.73 -6.12 10.49
CA SER A 23 13.30 -7.41 10.91
C SER A 23 12.88 -7.73 12.35
N ARG A 24 12.92 -6.74 13.26
CA ARG A 24 12.44 -6.90 14.63
C ARG A 24 10.93 -7.16 14.66
N TYR A 25 10.15 -6.31 13.98
CA TYR A 25 8.70 -6.45 13.94
C TYR A 25 8.25 -7.80 13.33
N PHE A 26 8.87 -8.27 12.24
CA PHE A 26 8.53 -9.55 11.61
C PHE A 26 8.88 -10.73 12.52
N ASN A 27 9.99 -10.68 13.26
CA ASN A 27 10.30 -11.71 14.26
C ASN A 27 9.25 -11.74 15.38
N GLU A 28 8.83 -10.57 15.88
CA GLU A 28 7.79 -10.46 16.90
C GLU A 28 6.42 -10.94 16.37
N PHE A 29 6.09 -10.61 15.12
CA PHE A 29 4.84 -11.02 14.49
C PHE A 29 4.82 -12.53 14.22
N MET A 30 5.95 -13.10 13.77
CA MET A 30 6.13 -14.55 13.61
C MET A 30 5.91 -15.29 14.93
N ALA A 31 6.54 -14.81 16.02
CA ALA A 31 6.35 -15.39 17.36
C ALA A 31 4.91 -15.28 17.86
N LEU A 32 4.21 -14.17 17.57
CA LEU A 32 2.79 -14.03 17.87
C LEU A 32 1.95 -15.06 17.11
N VAL A 33 2.19 -15.23 15.81
CA VAL A 33 1.49 -16.23 15.00
C VAL A 33 1.72 -17.63 15.59
N GLU A 34 2.97 -18.02 15.86
CA GLU A 34 3.30 -19.31 16.47
C GLU A 34 2.63 -19.53 17.82
N ALA A 35 2.61 -18.51 18.68
CA ALA A 35 1.94 -18.59 19.98
C ALA A 35 0.42 -18.79 19.83
N VAL A 36 -0.20 -18.12 18.86
CA VAL A 36 -1.63 -18.25 18.57
C VAL A 36 -1.95 -19.62 17.97
N THR A 37 -1.18 -20.09 16.99
CA THR A 37 -1.42 -21.40 16.37
C THR A 37 -1.21 -22.52 17.36
N LYS A 38 -0.16 -22.44 18.19
CA LYS A 38 0.08 -23.40 19.27
C LYS A 38 -1.04 -23.40 20.31
N LYS A 39 -1.55 -22.24 20.71
CA LYS A 39 -2.62 -22.14 21.71
C LYS A 39 -3.96 -22.65 21.19
N THR A 40 -4.27 -22.37 19.93
CA THR A 40 -5.59 -22.67 19.33
C THR A 40 -5.64 -23.97 18.56
N GLN A 41 -4.47 -24.56 18.23
CA GLN A 41 -4.33 -25.71 17.34
C GLN A 41 -4.95 -25.46 15.96
N LYS A 42 -4.98 -24.20 15.53
CA LYS A 42 -5.49 -23.74 14.23
C LYS A 42 -4.47 -22.81 13.59
N LYS A 43 -4.42 -22.80 12.26
CA LYS A 43 -3.62 -21.82 11.52
C LYS A 43 -4.22 -20.41 11.66
N ALA A 44 -3.39 -19.39 11.47
CA ALA A 44 -3.76 -18.00 11.63
C ALA A 44 -4.32 -17.41 10.32
N ILE A 45 -5.39 -16.63 10.43
CA ILE A 45 -5.80 -15.70 9.37
C ILE A 45 -5.09 -14.38 9.63
N ILE A 46 -4.29 -13.93 8.66
CA ILE A 46 -3.61 -12.63 8.71
C ILE A 46 -4.48 -11.61 7.97
N PHE A 47 -4.80 -10.51 8.64
CA PHE A 47 -5.60 -9.43 8.09
C PHE A 47 -4.80 -8.13 8.07
N GLY A 48 -4.84 -7.41 6.95
CA GLY A 48 -4.23 -6.08 6.85
C GLY A 48 -5.08 -5.13 6.03
N HIS A 49 -5.19 -3.88 6.48
CA HIS A 49 -5.88 -2.79 5.79
C HIS A 49 -4.89 -1.71 5.33
N SER A 50 -5.09 -1.12 4.16
CA SER A 50 -4.27 -0.02 3.64
C SER A 50 -2.77 -0.34 3.69
N TYR A 51 -1.96 0.52 4.28
CA TYR A 51 -0.54 0.29 4.48
C TYR A 51 -0.24 -0.98 5.30
N GLY A 52 -1.11 -1.32 6.27
CA GLY A 52 -1.02 -2.57 7.03
C GLY A 52 -1.23 -3.81 6.16
N GLY A 53 -1.98 -3.68 5.06
CA GLY A 53 -2.11 -4.74 4.05
C GLY A 53 -0.80 -5.00 3.31
N MET A 54 -0.05 -3.96 3.00
CA MET A 54 1.31 -4.09 2.45
C MET A 54 2.26 -4.75 3.45
N VAL A 55 2.23 -4.31 4.71
CA VAL A 55 3.06 -4.88 5.78
C VAL A 55 2.76 -6.37 5.95
N ALA A 56 1.49 -6.76 5.98
CA ALA A 56 1.07 -8.16 6.06
C ALA A 56 1.55 -8.97 4.84
N LEU A 57 1.43 -8.41 3.63
CA LEU A 57 1.91 -9.06 2.40
C LEU A 57 3.42 -9.32 2.44
N GLU A 58 4.22 -8.31 2.80
CA GLU A 58 5.69 -8.47 2.86
C GLU A 58 6.12 -9.37 4.02
N PHE A 59 5.42 -9.36 5.16
CA PHE A 59 5.66 -10.31 6.23
C PHE A 59 5.50 -11.74 5.72
N VAL A 60 4.36 -12.06 5.09
CA VAL A 60 4.13 -13.41 4.56
C VAL A 60 5.21 -13.76 3.53
N ARG A 61 5.52 -12.88 2.59
CA ARG A 61 6.58 -13.13 1.59
C ARG A 61 7.94 -13.41 2.21
N SER A 62 8.28 -12.74 3.32
CA SER A 62 9.57 -12.89 4.01
C SER A 62 9.74 -14.20 4.78
N THR A 63 8.66 -14.97 4.99
CA THR A 63 8.70 -16.21 5.77
C THR A 63 8.97 -17.46 4.90
N PRO A 64 9.65 -18.50 5.42
CA PRO A 64 9.86 -19.74 4.70
C PRO A 64 8.55 -20.43 4.32
N GLN A 65 8.49 -21.07 3.14
CA GLN A 65 7.28 -21.75 2.66
C GLN A 65 6.74 -22.78 3.68
N ALA A 66 7.62 -23.62 4.25
CA ALA A 66 7.22 -24.64 5.22
C ALA A 66 6.55 -24.02 6.46
N TRP A 67 7.05 -22.86 6.91
CA TRP A 67 6.45 -22.14 8.04
C TRP A 67 5.07 -21.60 7.67
N ARG A 68 4.91 -21.01 6.48
CA ARG A 68 3.59 -20.54 5.99
C ARG A 68 2.58 -21.67 5.89
N ASP A 69 3.01 -22.81 5.34
CA ASP A 69 2.17 -23.99 5.20
C ASP A 69 1.72 -24.54 6.56
N GLU A 70 2.55 -24.41 7.60
CA GLU A 70 2.21 -24.83 8.97
C GLU A 70 1.31 -23.83 9.71
N HIS A 71 1.56 -22.53 9.54
CA HIS A 71 1.01 -21.50 10.43
C HIS A 71 -0.05 -20.59 9.82
N ILE A 72 -0.12 -20.45 8.49
CA ILE A 72 -1.03 -19.49 7.84
C ILE A 72 -2.20 -20.24 7.20
N GLU A 73 -3.40 -19.84 7.62
CA GLU A 73 -4.65 -20.29 7.01
C GLU A 73 -4.92 -19.48 5.74
N HIS A 74 -4.91 -18.15 5.88
CA HIS A 74 -5.30 -17.24 4.81
C HIS A 74 -4.74 -15.84 5.04
N LEU A 75 -4.45 -15.14 3.95
CA LEU A 75 -4.08 -13.72 3.92
C LEU A 75 -5.24 -12.89 3.37
N ILE A 76 -5.85 -12.05 4.20
CA ILE A 76 -6.93 -11.15 3.81
C ILE A 76 -6.39 -9.71 3.79
N LEU A 77 -6.33 -9.13 2.60
CA LEU A 77 -5.92 -7.74 2.41
C LEU A 77 -7.12 -6.89 2.02
N VAL A 78 -7.31 -5.76 2.70
CA VAL A 78 -8.40 -4.83 2.41
C VAL A 78 -7.81 -3.46 2.04
N ALA A 79 -8.11 -3.01 0.83
CA ALA A 79 -7.56 -1.80 0.22
C ALA A 79 -6.04 -1.68 0.40
N PRO A 80 -5.23 -2.75 0.20
CA PRO A 80 -3.80 -2.69 0.51
C PRO A 80 -3.07 -1.67 -0.35
N THR A 81 -2.06 -0.99 0.20
CA THR A 81 -1.06 -0.35 -0.66
C THR A 81 -0.21 -1.43 -1.34
N LEU A 82 0.07 -1.26 -2.63
CA LEU A 82 0.66 -2.31 -3.47
C LEU A 82 2.00 -1.85 -4.07
N PRO A 83 2.91 -2.78 -4.40
CA PRO A 83 4.18 -2.45 -5.07
C PRO A 83 4.03 -1.67 -6.38
N THR A 84 2.85 -1.76 -7.01
CA THR A 84 2.48 -1.01 -8.22
C THR A 84 2.32 0.50 -7.98
N GLY A 85 2.23 0.93 -6.72
CA GLY A 85 2.06 2.33 -6.34
C GLY A 85 0.69 2.92 -6.67
N PHE A 86 0.46 4.18 -6.31
CA PHE A 86 -0.76 4.91 -6.63
C PHE A 86 -0.52 6.43 -6.58
N LEU A 87 -1.32 7.22 -7.29
CA LEU A 87 -1.09 8.66 -7.38
C LEU A 87 -1.33 9.38 -6.05
N GLY A 88 -2.28 8.91 -5.23
CA GLY A 88 -2.54 9.46 -3.90
C GLY A 88 -1.27 9.59 -3.06
N ALA A 89 -0.38 8.58 -3.06
CA ALA A 89 0.89 8.65 -2.34
C ALA A 89 1.78 9.82 -2.80
N LEU A 90 1.87 10.05 -4.12
CA LEU A 90 2.61 11.17 -4.68
C LEU A 90 1.95 12.51 -4.34
N GLN A 91 0.62 12.58 -4.41
CA GLN A 91 -0.14 13.78 -4.06
C GLN A 91 0.07 14.15 -2.59
N THR A 92 -0.09 13.20 -1.65
CA THR A 92 0.16 13.42 -0.22
C THR A 92 1.62 13.81 0.05
N PHE A 93 2.59 13.25 -0.70
CA PHE A 93 3.98 13.68 -0.58
C PHE A 93 4.21 15.14 -1.01
N ILE A 94 3.47 15.60 -2.02
CA ILE A 94 3.52 16.97 -2.54
C ILE A 94 2.85 17.95 -1.56
N VAL A 95 1.61 17.67 -1.14
CA VAL A 95 0.79 18.63 -0.38
C VAL A 95 1.02 18.53 1.14
N GLY A 96 1.41 17.35 1.61
CA GLY A 96 1.45 17.00 3.03
C GLY A 96 0.27 16.12 3.43
N THR A 97 0.04 15.98 4.73
CA THR A 97 -0.98 15.08 5.27
C THR A 97 -1.72 15.73 6.44
N ASP A 98 -3.02 15.46 6.54
CA ASP A 98 -3.88 15.82 7.67
C ASP A 98 -4.14 14.62 8.61
N MET A 99 -3.58 13.44 8.30
CA MET A 99 -3.79 12.21 9.06
C MET A 99 -3.15 12.24 10.46
N ILE A 100 -2.38 13.29 10.77
CA ILE A 100 -1.61 13.41 12.01
C ILE A 100 -2.29 14.42 12.91
N LEU A 101 -2.96 13.90 13.94
CA LEU A 101 -3.57 14.71 14.99
C LEU A 101 -2.52 15.04 16.06
N VAL A 102 -2.18 16.32 16.22
CA VAL A 102 -1.48 16.82 17.41
C VAL A 102 -2.48 17.59 18.26
N PRO A 103 -2.86 17.07 19.46
CA PRO A 103 -3.93 17.65 20.27
C PRO A 103 -3.74 19.13 20.65
N THR A 104 -2.50 19.62 20.62
CA THR A 104 -2.12 20.96 21.06
C THR A 104 -1.78 21.92 19.92
N ALA A 105 -1.89 21.50 18.67
CA ALA A 105 -1.54 22.33 17.51
C ALA A 105 -2.50 22.09 16.34
N THR A 106 -2.90 23.18 15.67
CA THR A 106 -3.54 23.08 14.36
C THR A 106 -2.48 22.71 13.34
N ILE A 107 -2.46 21.45 12.92
CA ILE A 107 -1.60 20.98 11.85
C ILE A 107 -2.35 21.13 10.53
N THR A 108 -1.77 21.90 9.61
CA THR A 108 -2.15 21.90 8.20
C THR A 108 -1.30 20.89 7.44
N GLU A 109 -1.79 20.40 6.30
CA GLU A 109 -1.03 19.49 5.42
C GLU A 109 0.37 20.04 5.11
N LEU A 110 0.44 21.32 4.70
CA LEU A 110 1.70 22.00 4.39
C LEU A 110 2.66 22.02 5.58
N SER A 111 2.17 22.23 6.81
CA SER A 111 2.99 22.21 8.02
C SER A 111 3.46 20.80 8.41
N ALA A 112 2.67 19.77 8.13
CA ALA A 112 3.02 18.37 8.36
C ALA A 112 4.01 17.83 7.31
N ARG A 113 4.05 18.46 6.13
CA ARG A 113 4.78 17.97 4.96
C ARG A 113 6.26 17.64 5.22
N PRO A 114 7.07 18.47 5.92
CA PRO A 114 8.47 18.11 6.20
C PRO A 114 8.59 16.81 7.01
N MET A 115 7.73 16.63 8.00
CA MET A 115 7.71 15.41 8.81
C MET A 115 7.19 14.22 8.00
N TRP A 116 6.14 14.37 7.20
CA TRP A 116 5.66 13.29 6.33
C TRP A 116 6.74 12.83 5.35
N ARG A 117 7.45 13.77 4.72
CA ARG A 117 8.56 13.47 3.79
C ARG A 117 9.75 12.76 4.45
N SER A 118 9.86 12.81 5.79
CA SER A 118 10.87 12.05 6.52
C SER A 118 10.55 10.56 6.66
N PHE A 119 9.31 10.15 6.38
CA PHE A 119 8.89 8.76 6.49
C PHE A 119 9.21 7.98 5.21
N GLU A 120 9.73 6.77 5.34
CA GLU A 120 9.92 5.86 4.19
C GLU A 120 8.57 5.51 3.54
N SER A 121 7.53 5.38 4.36
CA SER A 121 6.16 5.02 3.93
C SER A 121 5.53 6.06 2.99
N ALA A 122 5.95 7.33 3.10
CA ALA A 122 5.47 8.42 2.27
C ALA A 122 5.89 8.30 0.80
N MET A 123 7.03 7.65 0.51
CA MET A 123 7.55 7.53 -0.87
C MET A 123 7.50 6.10 -1.42
N VAL A 124 7.47 5.07 -0.56
CA VAL A 124 7.57 3.67 -1.00
C VAL A 124 6.43 3.23 -1.92
N ASN A 125 5.31 3.97 -1.92
CA ASN A 125 4.12 3.71 -2.72
C ASN A 125 3.97 4.64 -3.93
N PHE A 126 5.04 5.32 -4.34
CA PHE A 126 5.01 6.13 -5.56
C PHE A 126 4.61 5.27 -6.78
N PRO A 127 3.92 5.87 -7.76
CA PRO A 127 3.46 5.18 -8.97
C PRO A 127 4.59 4.40 -9.68
N SER A 128 4.39 3.09 -9.89
CA SER A 128 5.35 2.26 -10.63
C SER A 128 5.27 2.52 -12.14
N PRO A 129 6.41 2.64 -12.84
CA PRO A 129 6.41 2.75 -14.29
C PRO A 129 5.77 1.57 -15.02
N ALA A 130 5.79 0.37 -14.43
CA ALA A 130 5.16 -0.82 -15.02
C ALA A 130 3.63 -0.70 -15.16
N VAL A 131 3.01 0.19 -14.38
CA VAL A 131 1.55 0.36 -14.29
C VAL A 131 1.12 1.70 -14.86
N PHE A 132 1.82 2.79 -14.51
CA PHE A 132 1.47 4.15 -14.93
C PHE A 132 2.17 4.57 -16.24
N GLY A 133 3.18 3.83 -16.67
CA GLY A 133 3.84 4.01 -17.95
C GLY A 133 4.34 5.45 -18.17
N ARG A 134 4.12 5.96 -19.39
CA ARG A 134 4.55 7.30 -19.82
C ARG A 134 3.43 8.35 -19.70
N GLN A 135 2.32 8.03 -19.02
CA GLN A 135 1.29 9.02 -18.76
C GLN A 135 1.89 10.11 -17.85
N PRO A 136 1.70 11.41 -18.16
CA PRO A 136 2.06 12.49 -17.23
C PRO A 136 1.30 12.32 -15.92
N LEU A 137 2.02 12.22 -14.81
CA LEU A 137 1.45 12.17 -13.45
C LEU A 137 1.45 13.55 -12.81
N VAL A 138 2.50 14.33 -13.08
CA VAL A 138 2.61 15.73 -12.69
C VAL A 138 2.87 16.58 -13.93
N ILE A 139 2.04 17.59 -14.13
CA ILE A 139 2.09 18.53 -15.24
C ILE A 139 2.47 19.88 -14.66
N THR A 140 3.61 20.44 -15.09
CA THR A 140 4.00 21.82 -14.78
C THR A 140 4.10 22.62 -16.07
N LYS A 141 4.30 23.94 -15.97
CA LYS A 141 4.54 24.77 -17.16
C LYS A 141 5.82 24.41 -17.91
N LYS A 142 6.86 23.95 -17.19
CA LYS A 142 8.18 23.67 -17.78
C LYS A 142 8.28 22.25 -18.34
N ARG A 143 7.73 21.25 -17.62
CA ARG A 143 7.86 19.84 -17.99
C ARG A 143 6.73 19.00 -17.38
N ASN A 144 6.43 17.90 -18.08
CA ASN A 144 5.60 16.82 -17.58
C ASN A 144 6.48 15.71 -16.99
N TYR A 145 6.13 15.22 -15.80
CA TYR A 145 6.79 14.12 -15.11
C TYR A 145 5.90 12.89 -15.16
N THR A 146 6.43 11.80 -15.70
CA THR A 146 5.84 10.46 -15.71
C THR A 146 6.38 9.64 -14.53
N ALA A 147 5.88 8.42 -14.34
CA ALA A 147 6.42 7.51 -13.33
C ALA A 147 7.93 7.24 -13.48
N TYR A 148 8.49 7.39 -14.69
CA TYR A 148 9.94 7.25 -14.94
C TYR A 148 10.75 8.46 -14.44
N ASP A 149 10.11 9.61 -14.22
CA ASP A 149 10.77 10.90 -13.97
C ASP A 149 10.73 11.28 -12.48
N MET A 150 10.41 10.35 -11.57
CA MET A 150 10.19 10.68 -10.15
C MET A 150 11.45 11.21 -9.45
N GLU A 151 12.65 10.75 -9.82
CA GLU A 151 13.90 11.33 -9.30
C GLU A 151 14.09 12.79 -9.76
N ASP A 152 13.87 13.06 -11.05
CA ASP A 152 13.91 14.42 -11.61
C ASP A 152 12.85 15.32 -10.95
N PHE A 153 11.68 14.75 -10.65
CA PHE A 153 10.60 15.47 -9.98
C PHE A 153 10.98 15.83 -8.55
N LEU A 154 11.58 14.91 -7.77
CA LEU A 154 12.08 15.18 -6.43
C LEU A 154 13.14 16.29 -6.44
N ALA A 155 14.02 16.31 -7.45
CA ALA A 155 14.98 17.39 -7.64
C ALA A 155 14.28 18.74 -7.91
N ALA A 156 13.28 18.75 -8.80
CA ALA A 156 12.51 19.94 -9.14
C ALA A 156 11.70 20.48 -7.94
N LEU A 157 11.21 19.59 -7.07
CA LEU A 157 10.57 19.93 -5.79
C LEU A 157 11.53 20.57 -4.77
N GLY A 158 12.83 20.67 -5.07
CA GLY A 158 13.85 21.09 -4.10
C GLY A 158 14.13 20.03 -3.02
N PHE A 159 13.64 18.80 -3.19
CA PHE A 159 13.78 17.71 -2.22
C PHE A 159 14.83 16.69 -2.68
N GLY A 160 16.02 17.19 -3.03
CA GLY A 160 17.12 16.36 -3.55
C GLY A 160 17.62 15.30 -2.57
N GLU A 161 17.52 15.56 -1.27
CA GLU A 161 17.86 14.59 -0.22
C GLU A 161 16.98 13.32 -0.24
N GLY A 162 15.76 13.41 -0.80
CA GLY A 162 14.86 12.28 -0.97
C GLY A 162 15.18 11.35 -2.13
N ILE A 163 16.07 11.75 -3.05
CA ILE A 163 16.37 10.98 -4.27
C ILE A 163 17.05 9.64 -3.93
N GLU A 164 18.07 9.64 -3.06
CA GLU A 164 18.73 8.39 -2.65
C GLU A 164 17.78 7.45 -1.91
N PRO A 165 17.03 7.90 -0.89
CA PRO A 165 16.03 7.06 -0.23
C PRO A 165 14.99 6.51 -1.21
N PHE A 166 14.52 7.32 -2.16
CA PHE A 166 13.58 6.88 -3.19
C PHE A 166 14.16 5.77 -4.06
N ARG A 167 15.37 5.98 -4.58
CA ARG A 167 16.08 5.00 -5.39
C ARG A 167 16.36 3.72 -4.63
N ARG A 168 16.73 3.80 -3.36
CA ARG A 168 17.08 2.65 -2.53
C ARG A 168 15.86 1.87 -2.06
N ARG A 169 14.75 2.57 -1.72
CA ARG A 169 13.57 1.97 -1.06
C ARG A 169 12.41 1.73 -2.02
N ALA A 170 11.98 2.75 -2.77
CA ALA A 170 10.79 2.69 -3.60
C ALA A 170 11.04 1.97 -4.93
N VAL A 171 12.13 2.31 -5.63
CA VAL A 171 12.42 1.76 -6.98
C VAL A 171 12.51 0.23 -6.98
N PRO A 172 13.24 -0.45 -6.07
CA PRO A 172 13.30 -1.91 -6.07
C PRO A 172 11.94 -2.55 -5.82
N LYS A 173 11.08 -1.92 -5.00
CA LYS A 173 9.73 -2.41 -4.75
C LYS A 173 8.86 -2.37 -6.01
N MET A 174 9.01 -1.35 -6.85
CA MET A 174 8.25 -1.22 -8.11
C MET A 174 8.47 -2.39 -9.09
N TYR A 175 9.61 -3.08 -8.98
CA TYR A 175 10.00 -4.20 -9.85
C TYR A 175 10.07 -5.55 -9.12
N SER A 176 9.87 -5.57 -7.80
CA SER A 176 9.89 -6.78 -7.01
C SER A 176 8.50 -7.39 -6.95
N PHE A 177 8.37 -8.61 -7.46
CA PHE A 177 7.15 -9.38 -7.32
C PHE A 177 7.46 -10.83 -6.97
N GLU A 178 6.86 -11.29 -5.88
CA GLU A 178 6.86 -12.68 -5.43
C GLU A 178 5.45 -13.04 -4.96
N ALA A 179 4.90 -14.19 -5.35
CA ALA A 179 3.61 -14.62 -4.79
C ALA A 179 3.79 -15.04 -3.32
N PRO A 180 2.85 -14.72 -2.41
CA PRO A 180 2.94 -15.13 -1.01
C PRO A 180 2.74 -16.65 -0.82
N MET A 181 2.26 -17.35 -1.85
CA MET A 181 2.06 -18.81 -1.91
C MET A 181 1.17 -19.37 -0.80
N VAL A 182 0.22 -18.56 -0.34
CA VAL A 182 -0.83 -18.91 0.63
C VAL A 182 -2.21 -18.60 0.04
N PRO A 183 -3.30 -19.21 0.56
CA PRO A 183 -4.66 -18.74 0.31
C PRO A 183 -4.78 -17.24 0.60
N MET A 184 -5.33 -16.50 -0.36
CA MET A 184 -5.32 -15.05 -0.32
C MET A 184 -6.60 -14.45 -0.88
N THR A 185 -7.19 -13.50 -0.13
CA THR A 185 -8.29 -12.65 -0.59
C THR A 185 -7.85 -11.19 -0.57
N CYS A 186 -7.94 -10.51 -1.71
CA CYS A 186 -7.69 -9.07 -1.83
C CYS A 186 -9.02 -8.36 -2.09
N ILE A 187 -9.42 -7.45 -1.21
CA ILE A 187 -10.70 -6.75 -1.25
C ILE A 187 -10.44 -5.26 -1.48
N ASN A 188 -11.00 -4.69 -2.54
CA ASN A 188 -10.80 -3.28 -2.87
C ASN A 188 -12.13 -2.59 -3.16
N ALA A 189 -12.28 -1.36 -2.70
CA ALA A 189 -13.38 -0.50 -3.13
C ALA A 189 -13.15 -0.02 -4.57
N VAL A 190 -14.22 0.19 -5.34
CA VAL A 190 -14.18 0.61 -6.74
C VAL A 190 -15.32 1.57 -7.07
N GLY A 191 -15.22 2.26 -8.20
CA GLY A 191 -16.23 3.18 -8.73
C GLY A 191 -16.07 4.61 -8.21
N ASN A 192 -15.01 4.93 -7.47
CA ASN A 192 -14.76 6.26 -6.96
C ASN A 192 -13.80 7.02 -7.87
N ARG A 193 -13.98 8.34 -7.92
CA ARG A 193 -13.05 9.24 -8.61
C ARG A 193 -11.73 9.27 -7.85
N THR A 194 -10.69 8.65 -8.38
CA THR A 194 -9.34 8.66 -7.81
C THR A 194 -8.40 9.50 -8.68
N PRO A 195 -7.57 10.39 -8.12
CA PRO A 195 -6.65 11.21 -8.90
C PRO A 195 -5.76 10.39 -9.86
N LEU A 196 -5.62 10.86 -11.11
CA LEU A 196 -4.73 10.27 -12.14
C LEU A 196 -3.68 11.23 -12.68
N GLN A 197 -3.91 12.53 -12.61
CA GLN A 197 -2.95 13.56 -13.03
C GLN A 197 -3.07 14.79 -12.14
N LEU A 198 -1.93 15.33 -11.74
CA LEU A 198 -1.81 16.57 -10.96
C LEU A 198 -1.27 17.68 -11.87
N VAL A 199 -1.81 18.89 -11.78
CA VAL A 199 -1.34 20.06 -12.52
C VAL A 199 -0.98 21.20 -11.59
N PHE A 200 0.22 21.74 -11.77
CA PHE A 200 0.67 22.97 -11.11
C PHE A 200 0.47 24.15 -12.06
N ARG A 201 -0.34 25.12 -11.63
CA ARG A 201 -0.59 26.36 -12.38
C ARG A 201 0.49 27.44 -12.15
N GLY A 202 1.25 27.34 -11.07
CA GLY A 202 2.36 28.24 -10.74
C GLY A 202 3.64 27.96 -11.53
N ASP A 203 4.60 28.87 -11.42
CA ASP A 203 5.94 28.72 -12.02
C ASP A 203 6.85 27.93 -11.07
N ASP A 204 6.71 26.60 -11.05
CA ASP A 204 7.45 25.68 -10.15
C ASP A 204 7.38 26.04 -8.65
N ASP A 205 6.33 26.77 -8.26
CA ASP A 205 5.95 26.91 -6.86
C ASP A 205 5.15 25.66 -6.45
N PHE A 206 5.77 24.83 -5.61
CA PHE A 206 5.22 23.59 -5.12
C PHE A 206 4.66 23.72 -3.69
N ASP A 207 4.57 24.95 -3.15
CA ASP A 207 3.89 25.23 -1.88
C ASP A 207 2.38 25.39 -2.09
N GLU A 208 1.97 25.85 -3.28
CA GLU A 208 0.57 25.82 -3.70
C GLU A 208 0.15 24.39 -4.07
N PRO A 209 -1.01 23.90 -3.58
CA PRO A 209 -1.48 22.56 -3.88
C PRO A 209 -1.81 22.41 -5.37
N PRO A 210 -1.43 21.29 -6.01
CA PRO A 210 -1.78 21.05 -7.40
C PRO A 210 -3.28 20.77 -7.53
N GLU A 211 -3.83 21.08 -8.71
CA GLU A 211 -5.17 20.65 -9.06
C GLU A 211 -5.15 19.24 -9.64
N VAL A 212 -6.21 18.47 -9.42
CA VAL A 212 -6.37 17.17 -10.07
C VAL A 212 -6.95 17.39 -11.47
N ALA A 213 -6.09 17.28 -12.48
CA ALA A 213 -6.47 17.50 -13.88
C ALA A 213 -7.28 16.35 -14.48
N ALA A 214 -7.09 15.12 -13.97
CA ALA A 214 -7.81 13.95 -14.42
C ALA A 214 -8.07 12.97 -13.27
N TYR A 215 -9.19 12.27 -13.36
CA TYR A 215 -9.59 11.23 -12.43
C TYR A 215 -9.74 9.90 -13.18
N GLY A 216 -9.40 8.82 -12.49
CA GLY A 216 -9.68 7.46 -12.89
C GLY A 216 -10.60 6.77 -11.90
N ASP A 217 -10.77 5.48 -12.10
CA ASP A 217 -11.45 4.59 -11.17
C ASP A 217 -10.49 4.17 -10.03
N GLY A 218 -11.06 3.88 -8.86
CA GLY A 218 -10.38 3.42 -7.65
C GLY A 218 -11.27 3.52 -6.42
N ASP A 219 -10.64 3.55 -5.25
CA ASP A 219 -11.31 3.67 -3.96
C ASP A 219 -11.32 5.10 -3.39
N GLY A 220 -10.94 6.10 -4.21
CA GLY A 220 -10.71 7.49 -3.79
C GLY A 220 -9.23 7.81 -3.49
N GLU A 221 -8.43 6.80 -3.15
CA GLU A 221 -6.99 6.95 -2.83
C GLU A 221 -6.11 6.12 -3.78
N ILE A 222 -6.36 4.80 -3.80
CA ILE A 222 -5.65 3.83 -4.62
C ILE A 222 -6.36 3.68 -5.95
N ASN A 223 -5.58 3.86 -7.03
CA ASN A 223 -6.08 3.71 -8.39
C ASN A 223 -6.42 2.24 -8.69
N LEU A 224 -7.56 2.00 -9.35
CA LEU A 224 -7.97 0.65 -9.74
C LEU A 224 -6.96 -0.01 -10.69
N LEU A 225 -6.26 0.75 -11.54
CA LEU A 225 -5.24 0.18 -12.42
C LEU A 225 -4.09 -0.51 -11.64
N SER A 226 -3.75 0.00 -10.46
CA SER A 226 -2.76 -0.60 -9.56
C SER A 226 -3.26 -1.92 -9.00
N VAL A 227 -4.50 -1.96 -8.53
CA VAL A 227 -5.16 -3.18 -8.05
C VAL A 227 -5.25 -4.23 -9.16
N LEU A 228 -5.66 -3.84 -10.37
CA LEU A 228 -5.80 -4.75 -11.51
C LEU A 228 -4.46 -5.29 -12.00
N ALA A 229 -3.40 -4.49 -11.94
CA ALA A 229 -2.06 -4.96 -12.27
C ALA A 229 -1.58 -6.03 -11.28
N PHE A 230 -1.80 -5.80 -9.99
CA PHE A 230 -1.50 -6.78 -8.95
C PHE A 230 -2.35 -8.05 -9.08
N ASP A 231 -3.66 -7.91 -9.29
CA ASP A 231 -4.58 -9.04 -9.50
C ASP A 231 -4.12 -9.93 -10.68
N ARG A 232 -3.73 -9.28 -11.78
CA ARG A 232 -3.25 -9.97 -12.98
C ARG A 232 -1.97 -10.73 -12.71
N GLU A 233 -1.04 -10.12 -11.98
CA GLU A 233 0.23 -10.75 -11.67
C GLU A 233 0.04 -11.95 -10.73
N MET A 234 -0.77 -11.80 -9.68
CA MET A 234 -1.17 -12.92 -8.80
C MET A 234 -1.84 -14.06 -9.58
N GLY A 235 -2.73 -13.75 -10.52
CA GLY A 235 -3.41 -14.73 -11.38
C GLY A 235 -2.51 -15.42 -12.41
N ARG A 236 -1.27 -14.95 -12.62
CA ARG A 236 -0.30 -15.56 -13.54
C ARG A 236 0.70 -16.47 -12.85
N GLN A 237 0.81 -16.40 -11.53
CA GLN A 237 1.79 -17.16 -10.78
C GLN A 237 1.34 -18.61 -10.56
N PRO A 238 2.09 -19.60 -11.05
CA PRO A 238 1.77 -21.01 -10.84
C PRO A 238 1.69 -21.37 -9.34
N GLY A 239 0.61 -22.03 -8.96
CA GLY A 239 0.27 -22.37 -7.57
C GLY A 239 -0.56 -21.30 -6.84
N GLN A 240 -0.29 -20.01 -7.06
CA GLN A 240 -1.03 -18.90 -6.43
C GLN A 240 -2.35 -18.59 -7.13
N GLU A 241 -2.43 -18.76 -8.45
CA GLU A 241 -3.60 -18.52 -9.29
C GLU A 241 -4.84 -19.29 -8.81
N LYS A 242 -4.65 -20.49 -8.26
CA LYS A 242 -5.73 -21.33 -7.71
C LYS A 242 -6.16 -20.95 -6.29
N ARG A 243 -5.40 -20.07 -5.63
CA ARG A 243 -5.54 -19.71 -4.22
C ARG A 243 -5.80 -18.22 -4.02
N PHE A 244 -5.95 -17.47 -5.12
CA PHE A 244 -6.14 -16.03 -5.11
C PHE A 244 -7.57 -15.65 -5.44
N LYS A 245 -8.19 -14.84 -4.58
CA LYS A 245 -9.53 -14.26 -4.76
C LYS A 245 -9.41 -12.74 -4.74
N SER A 246 -9.88 -12.08 -5.79
CA SER A 246 -10.02 -10.62 -5.82
C SER A 246 -11.49 -10.22 -5.73
N ILE A 247 -11.82 -9.32 -4.80
CA ILE A 247 -13.17 -8.84 -4.55
C ILE A 247 -13.18 -7.33 -4.75
N LYS A 248 -14.16 -6.85 -5.52
CA LYS A 248 -14.38 -5.43 -5.80
C LYS A 248 -15.70 -5.02 -5.17
N ILE A 249 -15.68 -3.99 -4.33
CA ILE A 249 -16.86 -3.49 -3.60
C ILE A 249 -17.19 -2.10 -4.13
N ALA A 250 -18.34 -1.96 -4.80
CA ALA A 250 -18.86 -0.66 -5.19
C ALA A 250 -19.48 0.07 -3.98
N ASN A 251 -19.65 1.39 -4.08
CA ASN A 251 -20.31 2.24 -3.07
C ASN A 251 -19.61 2.32 -1.70
N ALA A 252 -18.33 1.93 -1.64
CA ALA A 252 -17.43 2.18 -0.51
C ALA A 252 -16.20 2.92 -1.03
N ASN A 253 -15.41 3.51 -0.13
CA ASN A 253 -14.13 4.16 -0.42
C ASN A 253 -13.02 3.56 0.45
N HIS A 254 -11.79 4.06 0.29
CA HIS A 254 -10.57 3.54 0.92
C HIS A 254 -10.71 3.32 2.45
N THR A 255 -11.31 4.29 3.14
CA THR A 255 -11.50 4.26 4.59
C THR A 255 -12.79 3.56 4.99
N THR A 256 -13.87 3.77 4.25
CA THR A 256 -15.21 3.26 4.62
C THR A 256 -15.40 1.77 4.33
N VAL A 257 -14.52 1.14 3.55
CA VAL A 257 -14.60 -0.31 3.25
C VAL A 257 -14.51 -1.19 4.51
N THR A 258 -13.89 -0.70 5.59
CA THR A 258 -13.79 -1.38 6.89
C THR A 258 -14.69 -0.79 7.97
N ILE A 259 -15.51 0.22 7.66
CA ILE A 259 -16.34 0.94 8.65
C ILE A 259 -17.82 0.89 8.28
N ASN A 260 -18.16 1.03 7.00
CA ASN A 260 -19.54 1.06 6.53
C ASN A 260 -20.17 -0.33 6.63
N ASP A 261 -21.32 -0.42 7.31
CA ASP A 261 -22.06 -1.64 7.59
C ASP A 261 -22.09 -2.65 6.45
N PHE A 262 -22.39 -2.24 5.21
CA PHE A 262 -22.51 -3.20 4.11
C PHE A 262 -21.13 -3.74 3.66
N ALA A 263 -20.13 -2.86 3.56
CA ALA A 263 -18.79 -3.23 3.12
C ALA A 263 -18.07 -4.02 4.21
N LEU A 264 -18.20 -3.58 5.46
CA LEU A 264 -17.71 -4.29 6.63
C LEU A 264 -18.36 -5.67 6.77
N LYS A 265 -19.68 -5.79 6.57
CA LYS A 265 -20.35 -7.12 6.53
C LYS A 265 -19.74 -8.02 5.46
N ARG A 266 -19.43 -7.49 4.28
CA ARG A 266 -18.79 -8.27 3.22
C ARG A 266 -17.38 -8.73 3.62
N VAL A 267 -16.58 -7.87 4.24
CA VAL A 267 -15.24 -8.22 4.76
C VAL A 267 -15.33 -9.28 5.86
N ILE A 268 -16.25 -9.11 6.82
CA ILE A 268 -16.49 -10.08 7.91
C ILE A 268 -16.94 -11.42 7.34
N GLN A 269 -17.81 -11.41 6.33
CA GLN A 269 -18.28 -12.63 5.69
C GLN A 269 -17.12 -13.43 5.09
N GLU A 270 -16.15 -12.78 4.46
CA GLU A 270 -14.95 -13.45 3.93
C GLU A 270 -14.09 -14.07 5.04
N ILE A 271 -13.95 -13.39 6.19
CA ILE A 271 -13.24 -13.93 7.35
C ILE A 271 -13.97 -15.17 7.90
N ILE A 272 -15.31 -15.12 7.99
CA ILE A 272 -16.13 -16.23 8.49
C ILE A 272 -16.07 -17.43 7.54
N GLU A 273 -16.20 -17.20 6.23
CA GLU A 273 -16.13 -18.25 5.22
C GLU A 273 -14.81 -19.02 5.31
N VAL A 274 -13.68 -18.30 5.34
CA VAL A 274 -12.36 -18.91 5.50
C VAL A 274 -12.27 -19.74 6.78
N ASN A 275 -12.80 -19.24 7.89
CA ASN A 275 -12.76 -19.94 9.18
C ASN A 275 -13.67 -21.18 9.22
N GLN A 276 -14.68 -21.28 8.35
CA GLN A 276 -15.63 -22.40 8.28
C GLN A 276 -15.17 -23.55 7.38
N VAL A 277 -14.33 -23.30 6.37
CA VAL A 277 -13.88 -24.33 5.41
C VAL A 277 -13.09 -25.48 6.08
N HIS A 278 -12.60 -25.27 7.31
CA HIS A 278 -11.81 -26.25 8.07
C HIS A 278 -12.35 -26.53 9.49
N SER A 279 -13.65 -26.28 9.73
CA SER A 279 -14.34 -26.64 10.98
C SER A 279 -14.92 -28.06 10.95
#